data_AF-A0A9P8JRC6-F1
#
_entry.id   AF-A0A9P8JRC6-F1
#
_cell.length_a   1.000
_cell.length_b   1.000
_cell.length_c   1.000
_cell.angle_alpha   90.00
_cell.angle_beta   90.00
_cell.angle_gamma   90.00
#
_symmetry.space_group_name_H-M   'P 1'
#
loop_
_entity.id
_entity.type
_entity.pdbx_description
1 polymer ?
#
loop_
_entity_poly.entity_id
_entity_poly.type
_entity_poly.pdbx_seq_one_letter_code
_entity_poly.pdbx_strand_id
1 'polypeptide(L)'
;MQSVIQQSPRSFRGLPTELILEILSYLAPDAIISFGFANYHLLVRHSLAPLLSQCTMTRLIRQAAVVSRNRSAGPMPIPSEVYLQVLRNLEPFDALNYAMANYLQLARQGIAPPLSQDTLRRLSRAVRRGLGPNFNT
;
A
#
# COMPACT_ATOMS: atom_id res chain seq x y z
N MET A 1 39.04 5.69 -15.67
CA MET A 1 37.76 4.99 -15.44
C MET A 1 37.11 5.62 -14.20
N GLN A 2 36.02 6.36 -14.38
CA GLN A 2 35.33 7.04 -13.28
C GLN A 2 34.49 6.03 -12.50
N SER A 3 34.77 5.87 -11.20
CA SER A 3 33.97 5.08 -10.28
C SER A 3 32.66 5.82 -10.01
N VAL A 4 31.56 5.33 -10.59
CA VAL A 4 30.20 5.78 -10.24
C VAL A 4 29.96 5.44 -8.77
N ILE A 5 29.93 6.46 -7.92
CA ILE A 5 29.53 6.33 -6.52
C ILE A 5 28.05 5.93 -6.55
N GLN A 6 27.77 4.63 -6.40
CA GLN A 6 26.42 4.13 -6.15
C GLN A 6 25.96 4.71 -4.81
N GLN A 7 25.26 5.84 -4.85
CA GLN A 7 24.52 6.33 -3.70
C GLN A 7 23.57 5.23 -3.24
N SER A 8 23.70 4.82 -1.98
CA SER A 8 22.73 3.93 -1.35
C SER A 8 21.33 4.53 -1.55
N PRO A 9 20.32 3.73 -1.91
CA PRO A 9 19.00 4.25 -2.20
C PRO A 9 18.50 5.05 -0.99
N ARG A 10 18.28 6.37 -1.21
CA ARG A 10 17.77 7.27 -0.17
C ARG A 10 16.48 6.66 0.37
N SER A 11 16.49 6.37 1.66
CA SER A 11 15.45 5.59 2.31
C SER A 11 14.59 6.52 3.16
N PHE A 12 13.28 6.43 3.02
CA PHE A 12 12.33 7.19 3.83
C PHE A 12 12.30 6.77 5.31
N ARG A 13 13.07 5.76 5.73
CA ARG A 13 13.02 5.14 7.08
C ARG A 13 13.16 6.09 8.29
N GLY A 14 13.61 7.33 8.10
CA GLY A 14 13.78 8.33 9.15
C GLY A 14 12.96 9.61 8.97
N LEU A 15 11.97 9.63 8.07
CA LEU A 15 11.13 10.82 7.90
C LEU A 15 10.30 11.09 9.17
N PRO A 16 10.25 12.34 9.66
CA PRO A 16 9.25 12.80 10.63
C PRO A 16 7.83 12.61 10.10
N THR A 17 6.87 12.39 11.01
CA THR A 17 5.45 12.18 10.65
C THR A 17 4.89 13.34 9.84
N GLU A 18 5.30 14.56 10.16
CA GLU A 18 4.84 15.80 9.54
C GLU A 18 5.20 15.83 8.04
N LEU A 19 6.43 15.44 7.70
CA LEU A 19 6.86 15.36 6.30
C LEU A 19 6.15 14.23 5.54
N ILE A 20 5.79 13.15 6.23
CA ILE A 20 5.01 12.06 5.62
C ILE A 20 3.60 12.54 5.29
N LEU A 21 2.96 13.25 6.21
CA LEU A 21 1.63 13.83 6.01
C LEU A 21 1.64 14.91 4.92
N GLU A 22 2.69 15.73 4.88
CA GLU A 22 2.91 16.71 3.81
C GLU A 22 3.06 16.01 2.45
N ILE A 23 3.84 14.93 2.35
CA ILE A 23 3.92 14.15 1.11
C ILE A 23 2.53 13.63 0.71
N LEU A 24 1.78 13.05 1.66
CA LEU A 24 0.46 12.48 1.40
C LEU A 24 -0.56 13.53 0.92
N SER A 25 -0.46 14.79 1.37
CA SER A 25 -1.40 15.86 0.98
C SER A 25 -1.23 16.30 -0.48
N TYR A 26 -0.05 16.11 -1.07
CA TYR A 26 0.22 16.41 -2.48
C TYR A 26 -0.08 15.25 -3.43
N LEU A 27 -0.40 14.06 -2.92
CA LEU A 27 -0.63 12.88 -3.75
C LEU A 27 -2.10 12.79 -4.21
N ALA A 28 -2.28 12.42 -5.47
CA ALA A 28 -3.58 11.98 -5.96
C ALA A 28 -4.02 10.67 -5.26
N PRO A 29 -5.33 10.36 -5.19
CA PRO A 29 -5.84 9.21 -4.42
C PRO A 29 -5.23 7.84 -4.82
N ASP A 30 -5.02 7.62 -6.11
CA ASP A 30 -4.35 6.43 -6.66
C ASP A 30 -2.84 6.39 -6.31
N ALA A 31 -2.20 7.56 -6.31
CA ALA A 31 -0.81 7.72 -5.92
C ALA A 31 -0.62 7.49 -4.40
N ILE A 32 -1.59 7.86 -3.55
CA ILE A 32 -1.60 7.54 -2.12
C ILE A 32 -1.57 6.03 -1.91
N ILE A 33 -2.42 5.28 -2.62
CA ILE A 33 -2.46 3.82 -2.52
C ILE A 33 -1.12 3.22 -2.94
N SER A 34 -0.57 3.71 -4.06
CA SER A 34 0.71 3.24 -4.58
C SER A 34 1.86 3.51 -3.62
N PHE A 35 1.93 4.72 -3.09
CA PHE A 35 2.89 5.13 -2.08
C PHE A 35 2.76 4.27 -0.81
N GLY A 36 1.53 4.03 -0.35
CA GLY A 36 1.27 3.26 0.85
C GLY A 36 1.67 1.80 0.73
N PHE A 37 1.43 1.13 -0.40
CA PHE A 37 1.95 -0.22 -0.61
C PHE A 37 3.48 -0.27 -0.68
N ALA A 38 4.12 0.70 -1.34
CA ALA A 38 5.57 0.76 -1.46
C ALA A 38 6.26 1.02 -0.09
N ASN A 39 5.64 1.87 0.73
CA ASN A 39 6.19 2.37 1.98
C ASN A 39 5.40 1.93 3.23
N TYR A 40 4.67 0.82 3.15
CA TYR A 40 3.79 0.35 4.25
C TYR A 40 4.50 0.26 5.61
N HIS A 41 5.75 -0.19 5.61
CA HIS A 41 6.58 -0.27 6.82
C HIS A 41 6.79 1.09 7.53
N LEU A 42 6.89 2.17 6.76
CA LEU A 42 7.00 3.53 7.27
C LEU A 42 5.65 3.97 7.84
N LEU A 43 4.57 3.79 7.08
CA LEU A 43 3.24 4.24 7.52
C LEU A 43 2.76 3.53 8.78
N VAL A 44 2.99 2.22 8.91
CA VAL A 44 2.65 1.48 10.14
C VAL A 44 3.43 2.01 11.35
N ARG A 45 4.70 2.38 11.18
CA ARG A 45 5.52 2.91 12.28
C ARG A 45 4.96 4.21 12.85
N HIS A 46 4.35 5.03 12.00
CA HIS A 46 3.75 6.32 12.37
C HIS A 46 2.23 6.22 12.56
N SER A 47 1.66 5.00 12.64
CA SER A 47 0.21 4.77 12.76
C SER A 47 -0.64 5.37 11.62
N LEU A 48 -0.05 5.56 10.44
CA LEU A 48 -0.67 6.11 9.23
C LEU A 48 -1.15 5.02 8.25
N ALA A 49 -0.99 3.75 8.59
CA ALA A 49 -1.56 2.63 7.84
C ALA A 49 -2.09 1.56 8.79
N PRO A 50 -3.16 0.85 8.41
CA PRO A 50 -3.76 -0.16 9.26
C PRO A 50 -2.82 -1.33 9.46
N LEU A 51 -2.81 -1.90 10.67
CA LEU A 51 -2.11 -3.15 10.96
C LEU A 51 -2.78 -4.30 10.21
N LEU A 52 -2.00 -4.98 9.38
CA LEU A 52 -2.49 -6.11 8.60
C LEU A 52 -2.44 -7.39 9.45
N SER A 53 -3.57 -8.10 9.52
CA SER A 53 -3.61 -9.46 10.05
C SER A 53 -2.96 -10.45 9.09
N GLN A 54 -2.51 -11.60 9.61
CA GLN A 54 -1.99 -12.69 8.77
C GLN A 54 -3.03 -13.22 7.76
N CYS A 55 -4.31 -13.22 8.13
CA CYS A 55 -5.41 -13.59 7.25
C CYS A 55 -5.53 -12.59 6.09
N THR A 56 -5.55 -11.29 6.39
CA THR A 56 -5.60 -10.21 5.39
C THR A 56 -4.39 -10.27 4.46
N MET A 57 -3.20 -10.54 5.00
CA MET A 57 -1.99 -10.71 4.20
C MET A 57 -2.08 -11.90 3.23
N THR A 58 -2.58 -13.04 3.71
CA THR A 58 -2.77 -14.24 2.87
C THR A 58 -3.78 -13.97 1.76
N ARG A 59 -4.87 -13.25 2.07
CA ARG A 59 -5.87 -12.82 1.10
C ARG A 59 -5.26 -11.91 0.04
N LEU A 60 -4.46 -10.91 0.43
CA LEU A 60 -3.78 -10.00 -0.49
C LEU A 60 -2.83 -10.74 -1.44
N ILE A 61 -2.04 -11.71 -0.94
CA ILE A 61 -1.15 -12.53 -1.77
C ILE A 61 -1.95 -13.29 -2.84
N ARG A 62 -3.06 -13.93 -2.45
CA ARG A 62 -3.92 -14.67 -3.37
C ARG A 62 -4.53 -13.75 -4.43
N GLN A 63 -5.04 -12.58 -4.03
CA GLN A 63 -5.62 -11.60 -4.94
C GLN A 63 -4.57 -11.03 -5.91
N ALA A 64 -3.36 -10.72 -5.45
CA ALA A 64 -2.27 -10.26 -6.31
C ALA A 64 -1.89 -11.31 -7.38
N ALA A 65 -1.88 -12.60 -7.01
CA ALA A 65 -1.66 -13.68 -7.97
C ALA A 65 -2.79 -13.77 -9.02
N VAL A 66 -4.05 -13.52 -8.62
CA VAL A 66 -5.20 -13.51 -9.54
C VAL A 66 -5.11 -12.35 -10.54
N VAL A 67 -4.78 -11.13 -10.10
CA VAL A 67 -4.61 -9.96 -10.99
C VAL A 67 -3.51 -10.22 -12.02
N SER A 68 -2.42 -10.87 -11.61
CA SER A 68 -1.31 -11.20 -12.52
C SER A 68 -1.71 -12.20 -13.61
N ARG A 69 -2.58 -13.17 -13.29
CA ARG A 69 -3.02 -14.22 -14.21
C ARG A 69 -4.20 -13.83 -15.09
N ASN A 70 -5.19 -13.12 -14.53
CA ASN A 70 -6.42 -12.75 -15.20
C ASN A 70 -6.52 -11.23 -15.31
N ARG A 71 -6.02 -10.68 -16.42
CA ARG A 71 -6.27 -9.30 -16.83
C ARG A 71 -7.65 -9.10 -17.47
N SER A 72 -8.38 -10.17 -17.82
CA SER A 72 -9.72 -10.07 -18.39
C SER A 72 -10.70 -9.61 -17.30
N ALA A 73 -11.08 -8.34 -17.35
CA ALA A 73 -12.14 -7.78 -16.56
C ALA A 73 -13.45 -8.53 -16.89
N GLY A 74 -13.95 -9.31 -15.93
CA GLY A 74 -15.37 -9.67 -15.95
C GLY A 74 -16.21 -8.39 -15.82
N PRO A 75 -17.50 -8.42 -16.17
CA PRO A 75 -18.37 -7.25 -16.11
C PRO A 75 -18.28 -6.60 -14.72
N MET A 76 -17.86 -5.34 -14.71
CA MET A 76 -17.53 -4.62 -13.48
C MET A 76 -18.71 -3.72 -13.11
N PRO A 77 -19.35 -3.90 -11.95
CA PRO A 77 -20.60 -3.22 -11.63
C PRO A 77 -20.43 -1.75 -11.26
N ILE A 78 -19.20 -1.31 -10.93
CA ILE A 78 -18.93 0.05 -10.42
C ILE A 78 -17.82 0.70 -11.29
N PRO A 79 -18.05 1.90 -11.85
CA PRO A 79 -17.05 2.66 -12.60
C PRO A 79 -15.84 3.08 -11.75
N SER A 80 -14.67 3.24 -12.39
CA SER A 80 -13.43 3.71 -11.76
C SER A 80 -13.59 5.05 -11.04
N GLU A 81 -14.40 5.94 -11.59
CA GLU A 81 -14.63 7.30 -11.10
C GLU A 81 -15.27 7.27 -9.71
N VAL A 82 -16.18 6.32 -9.48
CA VAL A 82 -16.86 6.14 -8.18
C VAL A 82 -15.84 5.71 -7.12
N TYR A 83 -14.96 4.77 -7.46
CA TYR A 83 -13.89 4.36 -6.54
C TYR A 83 -12.95 5.52 -6.20
N LEU A 84 -12.54 6.31 -7.20
CA LEU A 84 -11.69 7.48 -6.98
C LEU A 84 -12.39 8.56 -6.16
N GLN A 85 -13.70 8.77 -6.37
CA GLN A 85 -14.48 9.69 -5.57
C GLN A 85 -14.61 9.23 -4.12
N VAL A 86 -14.80 7.93 -3.87
CA VAL A 86 -14.75 7.39 -2.51
C VAL A 86 -13.37 7.65 -1.90
N LEU A 87 -12.29 7.28 -2.58
CA LEU A 87 -10.92 7.45 -2.09
C LEU A 87 -10.56 8.92 -1.81
N ARG A 88 -11.06 9.86 -2.62
CA ARG A 88 -10.84 11.29 -2.42
C ARG A 88 -11.47 11.85 -1.14
N ASN A 89 -12.54 11.22 -0.65
CA ASN A 89 -13.26 11.64 0.55
C ASN A 89 -12.82 10.89 1.81
N LEU A 90 -11.88 9.95 1.70
CA LEU A 90 -11.33 9.21 2.82
C LEU A 90 -10.03 9.87 3.31
N GLU A 91 -9.78 9.82 4.60
CA GLU A 91 -8.45 10.12 5.13
C GLU A 91 -7.42 9.09 4.61
N PRO A 92 -6.12 9.43 4.53
CA PRO A 92 -5.10 8.54 3.97
C PRO A 92 -5.06 7.16 4.63
N PHE A 93 -5.29 7.08 5.94
CA PHE A 93 -5.36 5.82 6.68
C PHE A 93 -6.54 4.96 6.20
N ASP A 94 -7.73 5.56 6.12
CA ASP A 94 -8.96 4.89 5.69
C ASP A 94 -8.91 4.49 4.22
N ALA A 95 -8.32 5.33 3.37
CA ALA A 95 -8.06 5.02 1.97
C ALA A 95 -7.19 3.77 1.82
N LEU A 96 -6.15 3.62 2.65
CA LEU A 96 -5.31 2.41 2.64
C LEU A 96 -6.04 1.19 3.17
N ASN A 97 -6.84 1.34 4.22
CA ASN A 97 -7.64 0.24 4.74
C ASN A 97 -8.68 -0.25 3.71
N TYR A 98 -9.38 0.69 3.09
CA TYR A 98 -10.29 0.43 1.98
C TYR A 98 -9.58 -0.27 0.82
N ALA A 99 -8.38 0.21 0.47
CA ALA A 99 -7.59 -0.37 -0.61
C ALA A 99 -7.16 -1.82 -0.32
N MET A 100 -6.79 -2.13 0.92
CA MET A 100 -6.42 -3.49 1.33
C MET A 100 -7.63 -4.43 1.40
N ALA A 101 -8.81 -3.91 1.76
CA ALA A 101 -10.04 -4.68 1.76
C ALA A 101 -10.52 -5.02 0.33
N ASN A 102 -10.36 -4.07 -0.60
CA ASN A 102 -10.91 -4.13 -1.97
C ASN A 102 -9.84 -4.26 -3.07
N TYR A 103 -8.65 -4.76 -2.71
CA TYR A 103 -7.47 -4.73 -3.58
C TYR A 103 -7.71 -5.36 -4.97
N LEU A 104 -8.41 -6.50 -5.04
CA LEU A 104 -8.67 -7.17 -6.32
C LEU A 104 -9.44 -6.28 -7.30
N GLN A 105 -10.47 -5.58 -6.81
CA GLN A 105 -11.32 -4.70 -7.61
C GLN A 105 -10.54 -3.45 -8.02
N LEU A 106 -9.85 -2.81 -7.08
CA LEU A 106 -9.08 -1.61 -7.38
C LEU A 106 -7.92 -1.89 -8.34
N ALA A 107 -7.27 -3.06 -8.23
CA ALA A 107 -6.19 -3.44 -9.14
C ALA A 107 -6.71 -3.75 -10.55
N ARG A 108 -7.92 -4.30 -10.69
CA ARG A 108 -8.56 -4.50 -12.01
C ARG A 108 -8.92 -3.19 -12.71
N GLN A 109 -9.27 -2.16 -11.95
CA GLN A 109 -9.53 -0.80 -12.46
C GLN A 109 -8.26 0.02 -12.70
N GLY A 110 -7.06 -0.54 -12.45
CA GLY A 110 -5.81 0.19 -12.55
C GLY A 110 -5.57 1.24 -11.46
N ILE A 111 -6.41 1.26 -10.42
CA ILE A 111 -6.31 2.21 -9.29
C ILE A 111 -5.26 1.75 -8.29
N ALA A 112 -5.30 0.47 -7.90
CA ALA A 112 -4.28 -0.10 -7.03
C ALA A 112 -3.12 -0.67 -7.87
N PRO A 113 -1.86 -0.45 -7.46
CA PRO A 113 -0.73 -0.95 -8.23
C PRO A 113 -0.67 -2.49 -8.18
N PRO A 114 -0.12 -3.14 -9.23
CA PRO A 114 0.21 -4.55 -9.15
C PRO A 114 1.26 -4.79 -8.06
N LEU A 115 0.95 -5.66 -7.11
CA LEU A 115 1.88 -5.99 -6.03
C LEU A 115 3.00 -6.93 -6.51
N SER A 116 4.21 -6.40 -6.60
CA SER A 116 5.42 -7.19 -6.85
C SER A 116 5.71 -8.17 -5.70
N GLN A 117 6.48 -9.22 -5.98
CA GLN A 117 6.93 -10.15 -4.93
C GLN A 117 7.75 -9.45 -3.84
N ASP A 118 8.50 -8.41 -4.18
CA ASP A 118 9.24 -7.61 -3.19
C ASP A 118 8.31 -6.83 -2.27
N THR A 119 7.27 -6.20 -2.84
CA THR A 119 6.25 -5.48 -2.07
C THR A 119 5.53 -6.43 -1.11
N LEU A 120 5.12 -7.61 -1.58
CA LEU A 120 4.50 -8.65 -0.75
C LEU A 120 5.44 -9.15 0.35
N ARG A 121 6.73 -9.35 0.06
CA ARG A 121 7.72 -9.72 1.09
C ARG A 121 7.87 -8.64 2.14
N ARG A 122 7.88 -7.36 1.75
CA ARG A 122 7.95 -6.22 2.69
C ARG A 122 6.71 -6.14 3.58
N LEU A 123 5.52 -6.26 3.00
CA LEU A 123 4.25 -6.34 3.73
C LEU A 123 4.26 -7.51 4.73
N SER A 124 4.67 -8.71 4.29
CA SER A 124 4.76 -9.88 5.17
C SER A 124 5.69 -9.64 6.37
N ARG A 125 6.83 -9.00 6.15
CA ARG A 125 7.77 -8.68 7.25
C ARG A 125 7.18 -7.65 8.21
N ALA A 126 6.46 -6.65 7.71
CA ALA A 126 5.79 -5.65 8.54
C ALA A 126 4.70 -6.30 9.42
N VAL A 127 3.88 -7.19 8.86
CA VAL A 127 2.88 -7.98 9.61
C VAL A 127 3.53 -8.78 10.74
N ARG A 128 4.61 -9.51 10.44
CA ARG A 128 5.33 -10.31 11.46
C ARG A 128 5.94 -9.43 12.56
N ARG A 129 6.35 -8.21 12.25
CA ARG A 129 6.91 -7.26 13.23
C ARG A 129 5.84 -6.59 14.08
N GLY A 130 4.67 -6.28 13.50
CA GLY A 130 3.51 -5.76 14.24
C GLY A 130 2.90 -6.78 15.20
N LEU A 131 3.17 -8.07 15.00
CA LEU A 131 2.85 -9.16 15.93
C LEU A 131 3.89 -9.35 17.06
N GLY A 132 4.95 -8.54 17.11
CA GLY A 132 5.93 -8.55 18.20
C GLY A 132 5.37 -7.93 19.51
N PRO A 133 5.95 -8.26 20.68
CA PRO A 133 5.35 -8.07 22.01
C PRO A 133 5.24 -6.63 22.52
N ASN A 134 5.20 -5.61 21.66
CA ASN A 134 5.27 -4.20 22.05
C ASN A 134 3.96 -3.44 21.86
N PHE A 135 2.84 -4.03 22.29
CA PHE A 135 1.57 -3.33 22.49
C PHE A 135 1.06 -3.57 23.92
N ASN A 136 1.93 -3.38 24.92
CA ASN A 136 1.57 -3.27 26.34
C ASN A 136 2.65 -2.45 27.06
N THR A 137 2.50 -1.12 27.04
CA THR A 137 2.92 -0.18 28.10
C THR A 137 2.14 1.09 27.92
#